data_AF-W7QGG9-F1
#
_entry.id   AF-W7QGG9-F1
#
_cell.length_a   1.000
_cell.length_b   1.000
_cell.length_c   1.000
_cell.angle_alpha   90.00
_cell.angle_beta   90.00
_cell.angle_gamma   90.00
#
_symmetry.space_group_name_H-M   'P 1'
#
loop_
_entity.id
_entity.type
_entity.pdbx_description
1 polymer ?
#
loop_
_entity_poly.entity_id
_entity_poly.type
_entity_poly.pdbx_seq_one_letter_code
_entity_poly.pdbx_strand_id
1 'polypeptide(L)' 'PSALTITTPIAGDGLVNAAEDNDVLIAGTGAEADATVTVTITDSNDTLSRTVTADSSGNWTLSGSEFDVSA' A
#
# COMPACT_ATOMS: atom_id res chain seq x y z
N PRO A 1 19.10 1.43 -3.75
CA PRO A 1 17.66 1.13 -3.88
C PRO A 1 17.39 0.43 -5.20
N SER A 2 16.38 -0.44 -5.23
CA SER A 2 15.82 -0.94 -6.48
C SER A 2 14.73 0.03 -6.96
N ALA A 3 14.09 -0.26 -8.08
CA ALA A 3 12.83 0.41 -8.39
C ALA A 3 11.78 0.04 -7.33
N LEU A 4 11.03 1.03 -6.83
CA LEU A 4 9.88 0.80 -5.97
C LEU A 4 8.83 -0.02 -6.74
N THR A 5 8.33 -1.07 -6.11
CA THR A 5 7.31 -1.97 -6.69
C THR A 5 6.27 -2.34 -5.65
N ILE A 6 5.04 -2.58 -6.10
CA ILE A 6 3.98 -3.21 -5.30
C ILE A 6 4.06 -4.72 -5.56
N THR A 7 4.08 -5.53 -4.51
CA THR A 7 4.38 -6.97 -4.62
C THR A 7 3.18 -7.88 -4.46
N THR A 8 2.10 -7.42 -3.85
CA THR A 8 0.84 -8.16 -3.78
C THR A 8 -0.05 -7.76 -4.94
N PRO A 9 -0.77 -8.69 -5.60
CA PRO A 9 -2.03 -8.28 -6.20
C PRO A 9 -2.85 -7.62 -5.09
N ILE A 10 -3.34 -6.40 -5.31
CA ILE A 10 -4.17 -5.71 -4.32
C ILE A 10 -5.40 -6.56 -4.04
N ALA A 11 -5.78 -6.74 -2.77
CA ALA A 11 -6.84 -7.67 -2.36
C ALA A 11 -6.66 -9.14 -2.81
N GLY A 12 -5.44 -9.54 -3.19
CA GLY A 12 -5.11 -10.92 -3.57
C GLY A 12 -5.44 -11.28 -5.03
N ASP A 13 -6.35 -10.57 -5.68
CA ASP A 13 -6.75 -10.79 -7.07
C ASP A 13 -6.63 -9.54 -7.98
N GLY A 14 -6.23 -8.41 -7.41
CA GLY A 14 -6.09 -7.12 -8.11
C GLY A 14 -7.39 -6.31 -8.18
N LEU A 15 -8.46 -6.73 -7.50
CA LEU A 15 -9.77 -6.07 -7.50
C LEU A 15 -10.24 -5.88 -6.06
N VAL A 16 -10.47 -4.63 -5.67
CA VAL A 16 -11.12 -4.33 -4.39
C VAL A 16 -12.63 -4.48 -4.56
N ASN A 17 -13.26 -5.35 -3.77
CA ASN A 17 -14.71 -5.50 -3.73
C ASN A 17 -15.33 -4.96 -2.42
N ALA A 18 -16.66 -4.97 -2.31
CA ALA A 18 -17.39 -4.40 -1.18
C ALA A 18 -17.18 -5.12 0.17
N ALA A 19 -16.55 -6.30 0.19
CA ALA A 19 -16.16 -6.96 1.43
C ALA A 19 -14.73 -6.60 1.87
N GLU A 20 -13.96 -5.94 1.00
CA GLU A 20 -12.53 -5.65 1.16
C GLU A 20 -12.23 -4.15 1.20
N ASP A 21 -13.17 -3.31 0.78
CA ASP A 21 -12.97 -1.87 0.59
C ASP A 21 -12.60 -1.12 1.87
N ASN A 22 -12.94 -1.66 3.04
CA ASN A 22 -12.56 -1.09 4.32
C ASN A 22 -11.19 -1.56 4.87
N ASP A 23 -10.50 -2.49 4.19
CA ASP A 23 -9.26 -3.12 4.67
C ASP A 23 -8.30 -3.47 3.51
N VAL A 24 -8.01 -2.49 2.65
CA VAL A 24 -7.15 -2.69 1.48
C VAL A 24 -5.67 -2.64 1.86
N LEU A 25 -5.04 -3.82 1.91
CA LEU A 25 -3.61 -3.95 2.12
C LEU A 25 -2.80 -3.62 0.86
N ILE A 26 -1.87 -2.68 0.98
CA ILE A 26 -0.81 -2.41 0.00
C ILE A 26 0.55 -2.73 0.61
N ALA A 27 1.35 -3.53 -0.10
CA ALA A 27 2.71 -3.85 0.27
C ALA A 27 3.64 -3.85 -0.95
N GLY A 28 4.93 -3.72 -0.71
CA GLY A 28 5.89 -3.63 -1.78
C GLY A 28 7.34 -3.74 -1.34
N THR A 29 8.23 -3.50 -2.30
CA THR A 29 9.69 -3.59 -2.11
C THR A 29 10.42 -2.51 -2.90
N GLY A 30 11.75 -2.47 -2.75
CA GLY A 30 12.64 -1.62 -3.54
C GLY A 30 12.89 -0.24 -2.94
N ALA A 31 12.33 0.05 -1.77
CA ALA A 31 12.68 1.24 -1.01
C ALA A 31 14.15 1.18 -0.56
N GLU A 32 14.72 2.33 -0.22
CA GLU A 32 15.94 2.35 0.60
C GLU A 32 15.62 1.81 2.00
N ALA A 33 16.60 1.16 2.62
CA ALA A 33 16.47 0.71 4.01
C ALA A 33 16.14 1.90 4.92
N ASP A 34 15.19 1.69 5.83
CA ASP A 34 14.71 2.68 6.80
C ASP A 34 14.09 3.96 6.19
N ALA A 35 13.83 3.97 4.87
CA ALA A 35 13.20 5.11 4.22
C ALA A 35 11.68 5.12 4.42
N THR A 36 11.10 6.32 4.46
CA THR A 36 9.65 6.52 4.44
C THR A 36 9.12 6.34 3.02
N VAL A 37 8.16 5.44 2.87
CA VAL A 37 7.36 5.24 1.67
C VAL A 37 6.00 5.90 1.90
N THR A 38 5.60 6.77 0.97
CA THR A 38 4.24 7.32 0.90
C THR A 38 3.46 6.54 -0.13
N VAL A 39 2.33 5.98 0.28
CA VAL A 39 1.37 5.31 -0.60
C VAL A 39 0.16 6.22 -0.73
N THR A 40 -0.29 6.44 -1.95
CA THR A 40 -1.47 7.26 -2.25
C THR A 40 -2.41 6.47 -3.16
N ILE A 41 -3.67 6.39 -2.78
CA ILE A 41 -4.75 5.86 -3.60
C ILE A 41 -5.65 7.02 -3.97
N THR A 42 -5.95 7.15 -5.27
CA THR A 42 -6.85 8.16 -5.80
C THR A 42 -7.84 7.47 -6.72
N ASP A 43 -9.13 7.71 -6.52
CA ASP A 43 -10.19 7.35 -7.44
C ASP A 43 -10.84 8.61 -8.03
N SER A 44 -12.06 8.52 -8.55
CA SER A 44 -12.78 9.69 -9.07
C SER A 44 -13.32 10.63 -7.98
N ASN A 45 -13.42 10.18 -6.74
CA ASN A 45 -14.12 10.87 -5.66
C ASN A 45 -13.16 11.40 -4.61
N ASP A 46 -12.14 10.61 -4.25
CA ASP A 46 -11.30 10.82 -3.09
C ASP A 46 -9.81 10.53 -3.35
N THR A 47 -8.99 11.02 -2.44
CA THR A 47 -7.56 10.73 -2.38
C THR A 47 -7.17 10.45 -0.95
N LEU A 48 -6.60 9.27 -0.74
CA LEU A 48 -6.14 8.80 0.56
C LEU A 48 -4.63 8.63 0.51
N SER A 49 -3.95 8.96 1.60
CA SER A 49 -2.51 8.78 1.71
C SER A 49 -2.12 8.20 3.06
N ARG A 50 -1.15 7.28 3.04
CA ARG A 50 -0.54 6.68 4.22
C ARG A 50 0.97 6.59 4.05
N THR A 51 1.67 6.57 5.17
CA THR A 51 3.13 6.41 5.20
C THR A 51 3.53 5.17 5.97
N VAL A 52 4.62 4.55 5.54
CA VAL A 52 5.26 3.42 6.21
C VAL A 52 6.77 3.55 6.08
N THR A 53 7.50 3.07 7.09
CA THR A 53 8.97 2.94 7.01
C THR A 53 9.33 1.57 6.47
N ALA A 54 10.18 1.52 5.44
CA ALA A 54 10.69 0.27 4.91
C ALA A 54 11.67 -0.40 5.88
N ASP A 55 11.70 -1.72 5.87
CA ASP A 55 12.67 -2.50 6.64
C ASP A 55 14.09 -2.38 6.07
N SER A 56 15.06 -2.98 6.77
CA SER A 56 16.47 -3.00 6.36
C SER A 56 16.76 -3.64 4.99
N SER A 57 15.80 -4.38 4.43
CA SER A 57 15.87 -5.01 3.11
C SER A 57 15.10 -4.21 2.05
N GLY A 58 14.48 -3.09 2.41
CA GLY A 58 13.67 -2.26 1.52
C GLY A 58 12.27 -2.80 1.27
N ASN A 59 11.78 -3.76 2.07
CA ASN A 59 10.39 -4.20 2.04
C ASN A 59 9.54 -3.25 2.89
N TRP A 60 8.30 -3.03 2.48
CA TRP A 60 7.36 -2.17 3.18
C TRP A 60 5.94 -2.74 3.10
N THR A 61 5.16 -2.54 4.15
CA THR A 61 3.78 -3.04 4.23
C THR A 61 2.95 -2.09 5.08
N LEU A 62 1.75 -1.78 4.61
CA LEU A 62 0.77 -1.03 5.39
C LEU A 62 -0.04 -1.93 6.34
N SER A 63 0.41 -3.15 6.66
CA SER A 63 -0.36 -4.02 7.56
C SER A 63 -0.54 -3.40 8.96
N GLY A 64 -1.77 -3.46 9.48
CA GLY A 64 -2.21 -2.72 10.67
C GLY A 64 -2.47 -1.24 10.42
N SER A 65 -2.47 -0.85 9.16
CA SER A 65 -2.58 0.49 8.62
C SER A 65 -3.11 0.45 7.18
N GLU A 66 -4.05 -0.44 6.91
CA GLU A 66 -4.68 -0.65 5.61
C GLU A 66 -5.56 0.54 5.20
N PHE A 67 -5.83 0.68 3.89
CA PHE A 67 -6.71 1.74 3.43
C PHE A 67 -8.18 1.35 3.59
N ASP A 68 -8.98 2.28 4.10
CA ASP A 68 -10.42 2.27 3.91
C ASP A 68 -10.73 3.15 2.70
N VAL A 69 -11.10 2.53 1.60
CA VAL A 69 -11.50 3.17 0.33
C VAL A 69 -13.01 3.12 0.13
N SER A 70 -13.78 2.76 1.16
CA SER A 70 -15.24 2.80 1.09
C SER A 70 -15.71 4.25 0.90
N ALA A 71 -16.74 4.44 0.07
CA ALA A 71 -17.30 5.74 -0.31
C ALA A 71 -18.72 5.93 0.25
#